data_AF-A0A4Y2GH48-F1
#
_entry.id   AF-A0A4Y2GH48-F1
#
_cell.length_a   1.000
_cell.length_b   1.000
_cell.length_c   1.000
_cell.angle_alpha   90.00
_cell.angle_beta   90.00
_cell.angle_gamma   90.00
#
_symmetry.space_group_name_H-M   'P 1'
#
loop_
_entity.id
_entity.type
_entity.pdbx_description
1 polymer ?
#
loop_
_entity_poly.entity_id
_entity_poly.type
_entity_poly.pdbx_seq_one_letter_code
_entity_poly.pdbx_strand_id
1 'polypeptide(L)'
;PTFSPARLQLDCSENVDEEAVKQCINEDSTLECCEVLSGDDIVSRVTCGSEETINFEECPESDEDNLVTHQKLSHGGALVHTEALLNYLEQEDESTPTEKMILRNLSSSIIHRRVNEKNSDFYHFILHKTVR
;
A
#
# COMPACT_ATOMS: atom_id res chain seq x y z
N PRO A 1 -5.20 -29.77 9.20
CA PRO A 1 -5.52 -28.55 9.99
C PRO A 1 -6.23 -27.54 9.11
N THR A 2 -7.54 -27.40 9.31
CA THR A 2 -8.42 -26.54 8.51
C THR A 2 -8.44 -25.16 9.16
N PHE A 3 -7.87 -24.14 8.51
CA PHE A 3 -8.03 -22.76 8.94
C PHE A 3 -9.35 -22.22 8.40
N SER A 4 -10.36 -22.11 9.26
CA SER A 4 -11.56 -21.34 8.95
C SER A 4 -11.28 -19.85 9.19
N PRO A 5 -11.63 -18.94 8.26
CA PRO A 5 -11.48 -17.50 8.50
C PRO A 5 -12.56 -17.04 9.49
N ALA A 6 -12.14 -16.53 10.64
CA ALA A 6 -13.04 -15.85 11.56
C ALA A 6 -13.58 -14.59 10.87
N ARG A 7 -14.90 -14.51 10.68
CA ARG A 7 -15.57 -13.33 10.13
C ARG A 7 -15.64 -12.28 11.23
N LEU A 8 -14.91 -11.17 11.05
CA LEU A 8 -15.02 -9.98 11.90
C LEU A 8 -16.44 -9.42 11.75
N GLN A 9 -17.23 -9.53 12.81
CA GLN A 9 -18.60 -9.02 12.90
C GLN A 9 -18.51 -7.58 13.40
N LEU A 10 -18.57 -6.61 12.49
CA LEU A 10 -18.56 -5.18 12.79
C LEU A 10 -20.03 -4.69 12.83
N ASP A 11 -20.65 -4.72 14.02
CA ASP A 11 -22.07 -4.35 14.22
C ASP A 11 -22.32 -2.83 14.34
N CYS A 12 -21.35 -1.98 13.96
CA CYS A 12 -21.47 -0.53 14.02
C CYS A 12 -21.13 0.12 12.68
N SER A 13 -21.96 -0.10 11.66
CA SER A 13 -21.98 0.82 10.51
C SER A 13 -22.94 1.96 10.83
N GLU A 14 -22.44 3.03 11.44
CA GLU A 14 -23.19 4.29 11.39
C GLU A 14 -23.23 4.70 9.91
N ASN A 15 -24.43 4.97 9.41
CA ASN A 15 -24.67 5.25 8.00
C ASN A 15 -24.07 6.63 7.70
N VAL A 16 -22.79 6.70 7.36
CA VAL A 16 -22.15 7.95 7.00
C VAL A 16 -22.62 8.33 5.61
N ASP A 17 -23.41 9.39 5.54
CA ASP A 17 -23.95 9.92 4.29
C ASP A 17 -22.80 10.37 3.36
N GLU A 18 -22.89 10.01 2.07
CA GLU A 18 -21.84 10.28 1.10
C GLU A 18 -21.64 11.79 0.89
N GLU A 19 -22.70 12.59 1.00
CA GLU A 19 -22.62 14.05 0.96
C GLU A 19 -21.97 14.61 2.23
N ALA A 20 -22.22 14.02 3.40
CA ALA A 20 -21.52 14.37 4.65
C ALA A 20 -20.02 14.06 4.58
N VAL A 21 -19.61 12.94 3.95
CA VAL A 21 -18.20 12.65 3.68
C VAL A 21 -17.63 13.68 2.71
N LYS A 22 -18.33 14.00 1.62
CA LYS A 22 -17.86 15.01 0.66
C LYS A 22 -17.78 16.41 1.27
N GLN A 23 -18.65 16.76 2.21
CA GLN A 23 -18.58 18.02 2.94
C GLN A 23 -17.40 18.04 3.92
N CYS A 24 -17.10 16.94 4.64
CA CYS A 24 -16.01 16.93 5.62
C CYS A 24 -14.61 17.10 5.00
N ILE A 25 -14.43 16.73 3.73
CA ILE A 25 -13.21 16.97 2.95
C ILE A 25 -13.20 18.32 2.20
N ASN A 26 -14.33 19.01 2.08
CA ASN A 26 -14.45 20.27 1.35
C ASN A 26 -14.56 21.50 2.28
N GLU A 27 -15.01 21.32 3.51
CA GLU A 27 -14.97 22.33 4.57
C GLU A 27 -13.57 22.39 5.19
N ASP A 28 -12.60 22.73 4.37
CA ASP A 28 -11.23 22.91 4.81
C ASP A 28 -11.14 24.22 5.62
N SER A 29 -10.77 24.09 6.90
CA SER A 29 -10.00 25.10 7.64
C SER A 29 -10.71 26.23 8.42
N THR A 30 -12.04 26.25 8.62
CA THR A 30 -12.68 27.23 9.56
C THR A 30 -13.41 26.63 10.77
N LEU A 31 -13.44 25.31 10.92
CA LEU A 31 -14.01 24.71 12.13
C LEU A 31 -13.05 24.87 13.31
N GLU A 32 -13.53 25.49 14.40
CA GLU A 32 -12.83 25.68 15.68
C GLU A 32 -12.37 24.36 16.33
N CYS A 33 -12.78 23.21 15.79
CA CYS A 33 -12.45 21.87 16.26
C CYS A 33 -11.22 21.23 15.59
N CYS A 34 -10.65 21.84 14.54
CA CYS A 34 -9.51 21.28 13.81
C CYS A 34 -8.19 21.86 14.35
N GLU A 35 -7.59 21.18 15.32
CA GLU A 35 -6.26 21.52 15.81
C GLU A 35 -5.19 21.06 14.81
N VAL A 36 -4.34 21.99 14.37
CA VAL A 36 -3.19 21.66 13.51
C VAL A 36 -2.10 21.06 14.37
N LEU A 37 -1.91 19.75 14.26
CA LEU A 37 -0.88 19.02 14.99
C LEU A 37 0.43 19.01 14.21
N SER A 38 1.54 19.24 14.92
CA SER A 38 2.87 18.96 14.38
C SER A 38 3.10 17.45 14.27
N GLY A 39 4.07 17.03 13.46
CA GLY A 39 4.47 15.62 13.37
C GLY A 39 4.82 15.04 14.74
N ASP A 40 5.47 15.84 15.59
CA ASP A 40 5.84 15.43 16.95
C ASP A 40 4.61 15.27 17.86
N ASP A 41 3.56 16.06 17.66
CA ASP A 41 2.30 15.97 18.41
C ASP A 41 1.51 14.71 18.02
N ILE A 42 1.58 14.31 16.74
CA ILE A 42 0.96 13.07 16.24
C ILE A 42 1.70 11.86 16.81
N VAL A 43 3.03 11.85 16.74
CA VAL A 43 3.85 10.77 17.30
C VAL A 43 3.61 10.67 18.80
N SER A 44 3.57 11.79 19.52
CA SER A 44 3.21 11.86 20.92
C SER A 44 1.84 11.23 21.19
N ARG A 45 0.77 11.61 20.47
CA ARG A 45 -0.59 11.05 20.68
C ARG A 45 -0.68 9.57 20.34
N VAL A 46 0.03 9.12 19.30
CA VAL A 46 0.11 7.70 18.91
C VAL A 46 0.86 6.88 19.97
N THR A 47 1.88 7.47 20.59
CA THR A 47 2.68 6.81 21.63
C THR A 47 2.05 6.96 23.03
N CYS A 48 1.21 7.97 23.24
CA CYS A 48 0.59 8.33 24.52
C CYS A 48 -0.91 7.97 24.58
N GLY A 49 -1.33 6.92 23.87
CA GLY A 49 -2.66 6.31 24.01
C GLY A 49 -2.81 5.41 25.24
N SER A 50 -1.98 5.59 26.28
CA SER A 50 -1.86 4.69 27.45
C SER A 50 -2.43 5.28 28.76
N GLU A 51 -3.38 6.22 28.71
CA GLU A 51 -4.09 6.69 29.91
C GLU A 51 -5.60 6.38 29.96
N GLU A 52 -6.12 5.54 29.05
CA GLU A 52 -7.45 4.94 29.24
C GLU A 52 -7.38 3.41 29.20
N THR A 53 -7.59 2.84 30.38
CA THR A 53 -7.62 1.42 30.70
C THR A 53 -8.61 0.64 29.85
N ILE A 54 -8.18 0.12 28.70
CA ILE A 54 -8.83 -1.01 28.06
C ILE A 54 -7.73 -1.98 27.69
N ASN A 55 -7.77 -3.15 28.33
CA ASN A 55 -6.82 -4.25 28.17
C ASN A 55 -6.71 -4.64 26.69
N PHE A 56 -5.77 -4.05 25.96
CA PHE A 56 -5.21 -4.69 24.78
C PHE A 56 -4.25 -5.74 25.33
N GLU A 57 -4.72 -6.98 25.32
CA GLU A 57 -3.86 -8.15 25.45
C GLU A 57 -2.64 -7.91 24.57
N GLU A 58 -1.48 -7.86 25.25
CA GLU A 58 -0.17 -7.63 24.68
C GLU A 58 -0.05 -8.46 23.40
N CYS A 59 -0.06 -7.77 22.25
CA CYS A 59 0.24 -8.41 20.99
C CYS A 59 1.65 -9.00 21.18
N PRO A 60 1.82 -10.32 21.14
CA PRO A 60 3.14 -10.89 21.34
C PRO A 60 4.03 -10.30 20.27
N GLU A 61 5.16 -9.75 20.71
CA GLU A 61 6.26 -9.21 19.90
C GLU A 61 6.41 -10.13 18.69
N SER A 62 5.87 -9.70 17.53
CA SER A 62 5.85 -10.57 16.36
C SER A 62 7.29 -10.65 15.93
N ASP A 63 7.91 -11.82 16.10
CA ASP A 63 9.32 -12.08 15.79
C ASP A 63 9.72 -11.31 14.53
N GLU A 64 10.47 -10.23 14.75
CA GLU A 64 11.07 -9.35 13.74
C GLU A 64 12.18 -10.09 12.96
N ASP A 65 12.13 -11.43 12.95
CA ASP A 65 12.99 -12.35 12.21
C ASP A 65 12.25 -13.02 11.04
N ASN A 66 10.93 -12.83 10.89
CA ASN A 66 10.30 -12.93 9.57
C ASN A 66 10.51 -11.61 8.80
N LEU A 67 11.75 -11.13 8.82
CA LEU A 67 12.22 -10.16 7.85
C LEU A 67 12.08 -10.87 6.52
N VAL A 68 11.03 -10.52 5.80
CA VAL A 68 10.98 -10.56 4.35
C VAL A 68 12.33 -10.03 3.91
N THR A 69 13.25 -10.94 3.59
CA THR A 69 14.51 -10.57 2.98
C THR A 69 14.11 -9.71 1.79
N HIS A 70 14.46 -8.43 1.80
CA HIS A 70 14.15 -7.50 0.72
C HIS A 70 14.97 -7.94 -0.50
N GLN A 71 14.55 -9.04 -1.13
CA GLN A 71 15.19 -9.56 -2.31
C GLN A 71 14.88 -8.56 -3.40
N LYS A 72 15.89 -7.77 -3.76
CA LYS A 72 15.79 -6.76 -4.81
C LYS A 72 15.60 -7.49 -6.14
N LEU A 73 14.33 -7.76 -6.47
CA LEU A 73 13.93 -8.33 -7.75
C LEU A 73 14.21 -7.31 -8.85
N SER A 74 14.92 -7.75 -9.89
CA SER A 74 15.12 -6.91 -11.07
C SER A 74 13.77 -6.64 -11.75
N HIS A 75 13.64 -5.50 -12.44
CA HIS A 75 12.47 -5.22 -13.28
C HIS A 75 12.18 -6.34 -14.29
N GLY A 76 13.23 -7.05 -14.73
CA GLY A 76 13.14 -8.25 -15.56
C GLY A 76 12.43 -9.40 -14.86
N GLY A 77 12.97 -9.81 -13.69
CA GLY A 77 12.42 -10.91 -12.90
C GLY A 77 11.00 -10.63 -12.43
N ALA A 78 10.72 -9.42 -11.95
CA ALA A 78 9.38 -9.03 -11.51
C ALA A 78 8.34 -9.18 -12.64
N LEU A 79 8.68 -8.78 -13.87
CA LEU A 79 7.79 -8.92 -15.03
C LEU A 79 7.48 -10.39 -15.34
N VAL A 80 8.49 -11.26 -15.32
CA VAL A 80 8.32 -12.70 -15.59
C VAL A 80 7.42 -13.35 -14.55
N HIS A 81 7.59 -12.99 -13.27
CA HIS A 81 6.74 -13.50 -12.19
C HIS A 81 5.29 -13.04 -12.34
N THR A 82 5.04 -11.76 -12.67
CA THR A 82 3.67 -11.26 -12.88
C THR A 82 2.99 -11.87 -14.10
N GLU A 83 3.74 -12.13 -15.17
CA GLU A 83 3.22 -12.77 -16.38
C GLU A 83 2.89 -14.26 -16.15
N ALA A 84 3.73 -14.98 -15.41
CA ALA A 84 3.44 -16.35 -15.00
C ALA A 84 2.19 -16.44 -14.11
N LEU A 85 2.00 -15.49 -13.19
CA LEU A 85 0.82 -15.42 -12.33
C LEU A 85 -0.45 -15.13 -13.13
N LEU A 86 -0.37 -14.22 -14.11
CA LEU A 86 -1.48 -13.95 -15.03
C LEU A 86 -1.89 -15.19 -15.81
N ASN A 87 -0.92 -15.95 -16.34
CA ASN A 87 -1.19 -17.19 -17.06
C ASN A 87 -1.80 -18.29 -16.19
N TYR A 88 -1.44 -18.32 -14.89
CA TYR A 88 -2.08 -19.20 -13.92
C TYR A 88 -3.55 -18.77 -13.69
N LEU A 89 -3.80 -17.49 -13.40
CA LEU A 89 -5.16 -16.98 -13.18
C LEU A 89 -6.04 -17.09 -14.43
N GLU A 90 -5.49 -17.01 -15.64
CA GLU A 90 -6.27 -17.23 -16.85
C GLU A 90 -6.82 -18.67 -16.95
N GLN A 91 -6.15 -19.64 -16.33
CA GLN A 91 -6.56 -21.04 -16.28
C GLN A 91 -7.36 -21.40 -15.02
N GLU A 92 -7.28 -20.59 -13.97
CA GLU A 92 -8.00 -20.82 -12.71
C GLU A 92 -9.45 -20.34 -12.82
N ASP A 93 -10.39 -21.29 -12.74
CA ASP A 93 -11.82 -21.02 -12.89
C ASP A 93 -12.40 -20.11 -11.79
N GLU A 94 -11.77 -20.09 -10.60
CA GLU A 94 -12.19 -19.26 -9.46
C GLU A 94 -11.65 -17.83 -9.51
N SER A 95 -10.73 -17.53 -10.45
CA SER A 95 -10.10 -16.22 -10.52
C SER A 95 -11.10 -15.10 -10.86
N THR A 96 -11.03 -14.02 -10.11
CA THR A 96 -11.87 -12.86 -10.33
C THR A 96 -11.33 -11.98 -11.46
N PRO A 97 -12.20 -11.27 -12.20
CA PRO A 97 -11.76 -10.26 -13.17
C PRO A 97 -10.87 -9.17 -12.54
N THR A 98 -11.12 -8.84 -11.27
CA THR A 98 -10.37 -7.82 -10.51
C THR A 98 -8.91 -8.23 -10.32
N GLU A 99 -8.62 -9.48 -9.94
CA GLU A 99 -7.25 -9.98 -9.76
C GLU A 99 -6.44 -9.88 -11.06
N LYS A 100 -7.06 -10.27 -12.18
CA LYS A 100 -6.45 -10.16 -13.52
C LYS A 100 -6.15 -8.71 -13.88
N MET A 101 -7.07 -7.79 -13.60
CA MET A 101 -6.87 -6.35 -13.87
C MET A 101 -5.73 -5.77 -13.04
N ILE A 102 -5.66 -6.08 -11.76
CA ILE A 102 -4.60 -5.61 -10.87
C ILE A 102 -3.23 -6.04 -11.38
N LEU A 103 -3.07 -7.32 -11.77
CA LEU A 103 -1.80 -7.83 -12.28
C LEU A 103 -1.43 -7.27 -13.66
N ARG A 104 -2.40 -7.02 -14.54
CA ARG A 104 -2.15 -6.33 -15.82
C ARG A 104 -1.68 -4.89 -15.59
N ASN A 105 -2.29 -4.16 -14.65
CA ASN A 105 -1.88 -2.81 -14.28
C ASN A 105 -0.46 -2.80 -13.67
N LEU A 106 -0.16 -3.77 -12.81
CA LEU A 106 1.17 -3.94 -12.22
C LEU A 106 2.23 -4.22 -13.30
N SER A 107 1.94 -5.12 -14.23
CA SER A 107 2.83 -5.44 -15.36
C SER A 107 3.11 -4.19 -16.22
N SER A 108 2.08 -3.41 -16.54
CA SER A 108 2.22 -2.14 -17.24
C SER A 108 3.11 -1.16 -16.48
N SER A 109 2.90 -1.00 -15.17
CA SER A 109 3.73 -0.14 -14.31
C SER A 109 5.21 -0.56 -14.31
N ILE A 110 5.50 -1.87 -14.23
CA ILE A 110 6.87 -2.40 -14.31
C ILE A 110 7.52 -2.06 -15.65
N ILE A 111 6.78 -2.18 -16.77
CA ILE A 111 7.26 -1.84 -18.11
C ILE A 111 7.55 -0.34 -18.21
N HIS A 112 6.61 0.51 -17.78
CA HIS A 112 6.77 1.97 -17.84
C HIS A 112 7.98 2.46 -17.02
N ARG A 113 8.16 1.92 -15.82
CA ARG A 113 9.33 2.22 -14.98
C ARG A 113 10.64 1.78 -15.62
N ARG A 114 10.69 0.58 -16.20
CA ARG A 114 11.87 0.09 -16.94
C ARG A 114 12.26 1.01 -18.10
N VAL A 115 11.27 1.57 -18.81
CA VAL A 115 11.51 2.52 -19.91
C VAL A 115 12.05 3.84 -19.36
N ASN A 116 11.48 4.35 -18.27
CA ASN A 116 11.94 5.59 -17.66
C ASN A 116 13.38 5.50 -17.12
N GLU A 117 13.76 4.37 -16.52
CA GLU A 117 15.14 4.13 -16.05
C GLU A 117 16.14 4.16 -17.20
N LYS A 118 15.85 3.46 -18.30
CA LYS A 118 16.71 3.46 -19.50
C LYS A 118 16.85 4.85 -20.12
N ASN A 119 15.78 5.64 -20.10
CA ASN A 119 15.83 7.02 -20.55
C ASN A 119 16.75 7.86 -19.65
N SER A 120 16.69 7.68 -18.34
CA SER A 120 17.60 8.34 -17.39
C SER A 120 19.07 7.98 -17.66
N ASP A 121 19.37 6.69 -17.83
CA ASP A 121 20.72 6.21 -18.16
C ASP A 121 21.23 6.80 -19.48
N PHE A 122 20.34 6.92 -20.49
CA PHE A 122 20.67 7.52 -21.77
C PHE A 122 21.04 9.01 -21.63
N TYR A 123 20.26 9.81 -20.90
CA TYR A 123 20.60 11.21 -20.66
C TYR A 123 21.93 11.37 -19.90
N HIS A 124 22.17 10.49 -18.91
CA HIS A 124 23.44 10.49 -18.18
C HIS A 124 24.64 10.19 -19.09
N PHE A 125 24.51 9.18 -19.97
CA PHE A 125 25.54 8.83 -20.95
C PHE A 125 25.86 9.99 -21.91
N ILE A 126 24.82 10.66 -22.44
CA ILE A 126 24.98 11.79 -23.36
C ILE A 126 25.66 12.97 -22.65
N LEU A 127 25.26 13.33 -21.42
CA LEU A 127 25.87 14.42 -20.67
C LEU A 127 27.36 14.16 -20.41
N HIS A 128 27.72 12.94 -20.00
CA HIS A 128 29.12 12.58 -19.76
C HIS A 128 30.00 12.63 -21.02
N LYS A 129 29.44 12.28 -22.19
CA LYS A 129 30.15 12.34 -23.48
C LYS A 129 30.30 13.76 -24.04
N THR A 130 29.43 14.68 -23.64
CA THR A 130 29.40 16.06 -24.17
C THR A 130 30.26 17.02 -23.35
N VAL A 131 30.54 16.69 -22.08
CA VAL A 131 31.33 17.52 -21.14
C VAL A 131 32.84 17.20 -21.21
N ARG A 132 33.28 16.27 -22.06
CA ARG A 132 34.69 15.88 -22.24
C ARG A 132 35.18 16.19 -23.65
#